data_AF-A0A940NVG3-F1
#
_entry.id   AF-A0A940NVG3-F1
#
_cell.length_a   1.000
_cell.length_b   1.000
_cell.length_c   1.000
_cell.angle_alpha   90.00
_cell.angle_beta   90.00
_cell.angle_gamma   90.00
#
_symmetry.space_group_name_H-M   'P 1'
#
loop_
_entity.id
_entity.type
_entity.pdbx_description
1 polymer ?
#
loop_
_entity_poly.entity_id
_entity_poly.type
_entity_poly.pdbx_seq_one_letter_code
_entity_poly.pdbx_strand_id
1 'polypeptide(L)'
;ECGKEVPESDIVYGPLRGVCKECYENGAYLGTVVKETTTTLAPPSNIDWGNANCDEGVDVSDAVLIARFAVSDADAKMTDQGRRNADVTGDGIVDGFDTTKILKYIAKIITAEELAP
;
A
#
# COMPACT_ATOMS: atom_id res chain seq x y z
N GLU A 1 0.16 28.88 -18.76
CA GLU A 1 -0.15 28.08 -19.97
C GLU A 1 1.16 27.73 -20.68
N CYS A 2 1.54 26.45 -20.69
CA CYS A 2 2.77 25.95 -21.33
C CYS A 2 2.42 25.56 -22.78
N GLY A 3 2.78 26.41 -23.74
CA GLY A 3 2.45 26.23 -25.15
C GLY A 3 3.14 27.21 -26.09
N LYS A 4 4.28 27.78 -25.68
CA LYS A 4 5.13 28.61 -26.55
C LYS A 4 6.44 27.87 -26.80
N GLU A 5 6.89 27.89 -28.05
CA GLU A 5 8.19 27.35 -28.45
C GLU A 5 9.30 28.03 -27.63
N VAL A 6 10.17 27.24 -27.02
CA VAL A 6 11.27 27.73 -26.16
C VAL A 6 12.54 27.77 -27.01
N PRO A 7 13.28 28.90 -27.06
CA PRO A 7 14.58 28.97 -27.72
C PRO A 7 15.56 27.93 -27.17
N GLU A 8 16.33 27.30 -28.04
CA GLU A 8 17.19 26.15 -27.69
C GLU A 8 18.24 26.48 -26.62
N SER A 9 18.67 27.75 -26.53
CA SER A 9 19.60 28.25 -25.50
C SER A 9 19.05 28.23 -24.08
N ASP A 10 17.72 28.17 -23.94
CA ASP A 10 17.02 28.34 -22.67
C ASP A 10 16.39 27.01 -22.19
N ILE A 11 16.70 25.92 -22.90
CA ILE A 11 16.26 24.55 -22.61
C ILE A 11 17.21 23.91 -21.60
N VAL A 12 16.66 23.43 -20.49
CA VAL A 12 17.39 22.57 -19.54
C VAL A 12 17.05 21.11 -19.84
N TYR A 13 18.05 20.26 -20.10
CA TYR A 13 17.83 18.85 -20.46
C TYR A 13 17.68 17.96 -19.21
N GLY A 14 16.49 17.36 -19.04
CA GLY A 14 16.20 16.31 -18.06
C GLY A 14 15.95 14.93 -18.72
N PRO A 15 15.67 13.87 -17.92
CA PRO A 15 15.76 12.49 -18.39
C PRO A 15 14.74 12.07 -19.46
N LEU A 16 13.71 12.88 -19.77
CA LEU A 16 12.77 12.53 -20.85
C LEU A 16 12.34 13.66 -21.81
N ARG A 17 12.46 14.97 -21.47
CA ARG A 17 12.31 16.12 -22.41
C ARG A 17 13.01 17.37 -21.85
N GLY A 18 13.39 18.31 -22.74
CA GLY A 18 13.85 19.64 -22.35
C GLY A 18 12.69 20.62 -22.19
N VAL A 19 12.68 21.43 -21.13
CA VAL A 19 11.73 22.55 -20.97
C VAL A 19 12.43 23.84 -20.53
N CYS A 20 11.72 24.97 -20.53
CA CYS A 20 12.30 26.26 -20.20
C CYS A 20 12.72 26.37 -18.71
N LYS A 21 13.70 27.25 -18.45
CA LYS A 21 14.26 27.51 -17.12
C LYS A 21 13.21 27.89 -16.06
N GLU A 22 12.24 28.72 -16.40
CA GLU A 22 11.18 29.13 -15.48
C GLU A 22 10.29 27.94 -15.04
N CYS A 23 9.99 27.01 -15.94
CA CYS A 23 9.25 25.79 -15.61
C CYS A 23 10.10 24.79 -14.80
N TYR A 24 11.44 24.84 -14.91
CA TYR A 24 12.35 24.05 -14.08
C TYR A 24 12.33 24.53 -12.63
N GLU A 25 12.48 25.84 -12.44
CA GLU A 25 12.52 26.47 -11.12
C GLU A 25 11.16 26.45 -10.42
N ASN A 26 10.05 26.46 -11.18
CA ASN A 26 8.68 26.37 -10.65
C ASN A 26 8.11 24.94 -10.57
N GLY A 27 8.94 23.90 -10.79
CA GLY A 27 8.56 22.50 -10.54
C GLY A 27 7.53 21.89 -11.51
N ALA A 28 7.36 22.45 -12.71
CA ALA A 28 6.34 22.03 -13.68
C ALA A 28 6.78 20.89 -14.64
N TYR A 29 7.92 20.24 -14.39
CA TYR A 29 8.38 19.09 -15.18
C TYR A 29 7.60 17.82 -14.81
N LEU A 30 6.44 17.62 -15.44
CA LEU A 30 5.75 16.32 -15.43
C LEU A 30 6.40 15.41 -16.48
N GLY A 31 7.26 14.51 -16.01
CA GLY A 31 7.87 13.45 -16.81
C GLY A 31 8.26 12.27 -15.92
N THR A 32 7.29 11.39 -15.70
CA THR A 32 7.31 10.20 -14.81
C THR A 32 6.80 10.51 -13.41
N VAL A 33 5.57 10.08 -13.14
CA VAL A 33 5.06 9.88 -11.78
C VAL A 33 5.90 8.76 -11.18
N VAL A 34 7.03 9.10 -10.57
CA VAL A 34 7.60 8.22 -9.56
C VAL A 34 6.56 8.27 -8.45
N LYS A 35 5.84 7.17 -8.24
CA LYS A 35 5.06 7.00 -7.02
C LYS A 35 6.09 6.91 -5.91
N GLU A 36 6.52 8.08 -5.42
CA GLU A 36 7.06 8.21 -4.09
C GLU A 36 5.97 7.64 -3.19
N THR A 37 6.19 6.41 -2.72
CA THR A 37 5.54 5.96 -1.48
C THR A 37 6.21 6.80 -0.40
N THR A 38 5.74 8.04 -0.25
CA THR A 38 5.91 8.78 0.97
C THR A 38 5.26 7.88 2.03
N THR A 39 6.09 7.24 2.86
CA THR A 39 5.67 6.78 4.18
C THR A 39 5.31 8.03 4.96
N THR A 40 4.15 8.58 4.62
CA THR A 40 3.42 9.49 5.48
C THR A 40 3.06 8.62 6.66
N LEU A 41 3.68 8.88 7.80
CA LEU A 41 3.16 8.43 9.08
C LEU A 41 1.75 9.01 9.18
N ALA A 42 0.78 8.28 8.64
CA ALA A 42 -0.61 8.51 8.93
C ALA A 42 -0.73 8.44 10.46
N PRO A 43 -1.51 9.32 11.10
CA PRO A 43 -1.85 9.12 12.49
C PRO A 43 -2.37 7.69 12.65
N PRO A 44 -2.08 6.98 13.76
CA PRO A 44 -2.39 5.56 13.89
C PRO A 44 -3.84 5.33 13.49
N SER A 45 -4.06 4.83 12.27
CA SER A 45 -5.32 4.22 11.91
C SER A 45 -5.37 3.02 12.85
N ASN A 46 -6.34 2.95 13.75
CA ASN A 46 -6.50 1.81 14.63
C ASN A 46 -6.50 0.53 13.77
N ILE A 47 -5.36 -0.16 13.72
CA ILE A 47 -5.22 -1.40 12.96
C ILE A 47 -5.92 -2.45 13.81
N ASP A 48 -6.90 -3.11 13.22
CA ASP A 48 -7.62 -4.21 13.84
C ASP A 48 -6.97 -5.51 13.38
N TRP A 49 -5.88 -5.89 14.06
CA TRP A 49 -5.02 -6.99 13.64
C TRP A 49 -5.81 -8.29 13.48
N GLY A 50 -5.75 -8.86 12.29
CA GLY A 50 -6.44 -10.09 11.92
C GLY A 50 -7.82 -9.91 11.27
N ASN A 51 -8.46 -8.74 11.37
CA ASN A 51 -9.77 -8.46 10.76
C ASN A 51 -9.60 -8.03 9.29
N ALA A 52 -9.30 -9.00 8.43
CA ALA A 52 -8.99 -8.78 7.02
C ALA A 52 -10.21 -8.36 6.20
N ASN A 53 -11.40 -8.83 6.56
CA ASN A 53 -12.64 -8.52 5.83
C ASN A 53 -13.31 -7.21 6.34
N CYS A 54 -12.79 -6.61 7.42
CA CYS A 54 -13.28 -5.39 8.06
C CYS A 54 -14.72 -5.50 8.59
N ASP A 55 -15.10 -6.66 9.12
CA ASP A 55 -16.38 -6.89 9.79
C ASP A 55 -16.25 -6.80 11.32
N GLU A 56 -17.09 -7.54 12.05
CA GLU A 56 -17.10 -7.55 13.51
C GLU A 56 -16.22 -8.67 14.09
N GLY A 57 -14.90 -8.43 14.09
CA GLY A 57 -13.94 -9.21 14.86
C GLY A 57 -12.93 -9.97 14.00
N VAL A 58 -12.37 -11.04 14.57
CA VAL A 58 -11.37 -11.89 13.93
C VAL A 58 -11.84 -13.33 13.97
N ASP A 59 -12.14 -13.88 12.80
CA ASP A 59 -12.63 -15.24 12.66
C ASP A 59 -12.08 -15.97 11.41
N VAL A 60 -12.59 -17.17 11.14
CA VAL A 60 -12.08 -18.02 10.05
C VAL A 60 -12.31 -17.39 8.67
N SER A 61 -13.30 -16.51 8.53
CA SER A 61 -13.60 -15.78 7.30
C SER A 61 -12.46 -14.85 6.89
N ASP A 62 -11.75 -14.26 7.86
CA ASP A 62 -10.55 -13.46 7.59
C ASP A 62 -9.43 -14.33 7.00
N ALA A 63 -9.17 -15.47 7.63
CA ALA A 63 -8.15 -16.41 7.16
C ALA A 63 -8.48 -16.95 5.75
N VAL A 64 -9.76 -17.22 5.47
CA VAL A 64 -10.22 -17.64 4.13
C VAL A 64 -10.04 -16.53 3.10
N LEU A 65 -10.38 -15.28 3.45
CA LEU A 65 -10.19 -14.14 2.54
C LEU A 65 -8.71 -13.94 2.21
N ILE A 66 -7.82 -13.99 3.20
CA ILE A 66 -6.37 -13.87 3.00
C ILE A 66 -5.85 -15.02 2.13
N ALA A 67 -6.23 -16.27 2.42
CA ALA A 67 -5.77 -17.41 1.64
C ALA A 67 -6.17 -17.33 0.16
N ARG A 68 -7.40 -16.87 -0.12
CA ARG A 68 -7.88 -16.64 -1.49
C ARG A 68 -7.16 -15.47 -2.15
N PHE A 69 -6.94 -14.38 -1.42
CA PHE A 69 -6.19 -13.21 -1.89
C PHE A 69 -4.75 -13.58 -2.25
N ALA A 70 -4.07 -14.37 -1.41
CA ALA A 70 -2.68 -14.81 -1.59
C ALA A 70 -2.46 -15.62 -2.88
N VAL A 71 -3.48 -16.37 -3.32
CA VAL A 71 -3.46 -17.10 -4.60
C VAL A 71 -4.02 -16.27 -5.77
N SER A 72 -4.19 -14.96 -5.59
CA SER A 72 -4.71 -14.03 -6.61
C SER A 72 -6.10 -14.43 -7.15
N ASP A 73 -6.97 -14.97 -6.30
CA ASP A 73 -8.38 -15.20 -6.65
C ASP A 73 -9.04 -13.85 -7.03
N ALA A 74 -9.56 -13.76 -8.25
CA ALA A 74 -10.12 -12.55 -8.80
C ALA A 74 -11.30 -12.01 -7.98
N ASP A 75 -12.04 -12.88 -7.29
CA ASP A 75 -13.21 -12.52 -6.49
C ASP A 75 -12.86 -12.20 -5.03
N ALA A 76 -11.63 -12.50 -4.59
CA ALA A 76 -11.14 -12.15 -3.26
C ALA A 76 -10.64 -10.70 -3.25
N LYS A 77 -11.56 -9.74 -3.12
CA LYS A 77 -11.24 -8.32 -3.04
C LYS A 77 -11.06 -7.88 -1.59
N MET A 78 -9.90 -7.35 -1.26
CA MET A 78 -9.60 -6.74 0.04
C MET A 78 -9.48 -5.22 -0.07
N THR A 79 -10.05 -4.51 0.90
CA THR A 79 -9.90 -3.06 1.04
C THR A 79 -8.48 -2.70 1.46
N ASP A 80 -8.12 -1.42 1.37
CA ASP A 80 -6.81 -0.92 1.84
C ASP A 80 -6.65 -1.09 3.36
N GLN A 81 -7.73 -0.96 4.12
CA GLN A 81 -7.73 -1.23 5.57
C GLN A 81 -7.59 -2.73 5.83
N GLY A 82 -8.32 -3.58 5.10
CA GLY A 82 -8.24 -5.04 5.22
C GLY A 82 -6.83 -5.56 4.96
N ARG A 83 -6.10 -4.97 4.00
CA ARG A 83 -4.69 -5.29 3.77
C ARG A 83 -3.79 -4.94 4.95
N ARG A 84 -4.02 -3.79 5.61
CA ARG A 84 -3.26 -3.42 6.82
C ARG A 84 -3.60 -4.31 8.02
N ASN A 85 -4.87 -4.67 8.18
CA ASN A 85 -5.32 -5.57 9.23
C ASN A 85 -4.79 -7.00 9.04
N ALA A 86 -4.70 -7.46 7.78
CA ALA A 86 -4.26 -8.80 7.43
C ALA A 86 -2.75 -9.04 7.58
N ASP A 87 -1.91 -8.01 7.41
CA ASP A 87 -0.43 -8.08 7.52
C ASP A 87 0.02 -8.20 8.99
N VAL A 88 -0.36 -9.32 9.62
CA VAL A 88 -0.07 -9.60 11.03
C VAL A 88 1.37 -10.08 11.24
N THR A 89 2.09 -10.43 10.17
CA THR A 89 3.53 -10.69 10.20
C THR A 89 4.37 -9.42 10.11
N GLY A 90 3.84 -8.35 9.54
CA GLY A 90 4.46 -7.03 9.45
C GLY A 90 5.57 -6.94 8.41
N ASP A 91 5.58 -7.82 7.41
CA ASP A 91 6.58 -7.82 6.34
C ASP A 91 6.13 -7.05 5.09
N GLY A 92 4.89 -6.52 5.11
CA GLY A 92 4.30 -5.77 4.01
C GLY A 92 3.67 -6.65 2.93
N ILE A 93 3.62 -7.97 3.12
CA ILE A 93 3.09 -8.96 2.19
C ILE A 93 1.93 -9.68 2.86
N VAL A 94 0.75 -9.70 2.22
CA VAL A 94 -0.40 -10.47 2.72
C VAL A 94 -0.41 -11.85 2.08
N ASP A 95 -0.09 -12.89 2.87
CA ASP A 95 0.02 -14.26 2.36
C ASP A 95 -0.36 -15.40 3.35
N GLY A 96 0.13 -16.61 3.08
CA GLY A 96 -0.13 -17.79 3.90
C GLY A 96 0.46 -17.75 5.31
N PHE A 97 1.51 -16.96 5.54
CA PHE A 97 2.10 -16.77 6.87
C PHE A 97 1.16 -15.97 7.77
N ASP A 98 0.53 -14.92 7.25
CA ASP A 98 -0.52 -14.17 7.97
C ASP A 98 -1.71 -15.06 8.27
N THR A 99 -2.17 -15.81 7.26
CA THR A 99 -3.26 -16.78 7.40
C THR A 99 -3.00 -17.72 8.57
N THR A 100 -1.77 -18.26 8.65
CA THR A 100 -1.37 -19.19 9.71
C THR A 100 -1.35 -18.52 11.08
N LYS A 101 -0.86 -17.27 11.18
CA LYS A 101 -0.81 -16.53 12.46
C LYS A 101 -2.22 -16.19 12.97
N ILE A 102 -3.12 -15.77 12.08
CA ILE A 102 -4.55 -15.53 12.40
C ILE A 102 -5.23 -16.83 12.85
N LEU A 103 -5.01 -17.95 12.17
CA LEU A 103 -5.56 -19.25 12.58
C LEU A 103 -5.07 -19.69 13.97
N LYS A 104 -3.81 -19.41 14.32
CA LYS A 104 -3.30 -19.66 15.67
C LYS A 104 -4.03 -18.81 16.72
N TYR A 105 -4.33 -17.55 16.40
CA TYR A 105 -5.11 -16.67 17.29
C TYR A 105 -6.55 -17.17 17.47
N ILE A 106 -7.22 -17.55 16.38
CA ILE A 106 -8.58 -18.12 16.42
C ILE A 106 -8.60 -19.39 17.26
N ALA A 107 -7.60 -20.26 17.09
CA ALA A 107 -7.40 -21.48 17.87
C ALA A 107 -6.95 -21.24 19.32
N LYS A 108 -6.78 -19.99 19.75
CA LYS A 108 -6.33 -19.60 21.11
C LYS A 108 -4.96 -20.16 21.48
N ILE A 109 -4.11 -20.40 20.47
CA ILE A 109 -2.71 -20.80 20.65
C ILE A 109 -1.85 -19.56 20.96
N ILE A 110 -2.23 -18.40 20.42
CA ILE A 110 -1.61 -17.10 20.70
C ILE A 110 -2.68 -16.10 21.17
N THR A 111 -2.23 -15.08 21.90
CA THR A 111 -3.01 -13.95 22.41
C THR A 111 -3.22 -12.86 21.36
N ALA A 112 -4.06 -11.86 21.66
CA ALA A 112 -4.26 -10.71 20.77
C ALA A 112 -2.98 -9.85 20.69
N GLU A 113 -2.24 -9.75 21.79
CA GLU A 113 -0.96 -9.05 21.86
C GLU A 113 0.10 -9.69 20.96
N GLU A 114 0.08 -11.01 20.83
CA GLU A 114 0.99 -11.78 19.97
C GLU A 114 0.55 -11.83 18.49
N LEU A 115 -0.69 -11.42 18.20
CA LEU A 115 -1.21 -11.37 16.84
C LEU A 115 -0.61 -10.19 16.06
N ALA A 116 -0.43 -9.04 16.71
CA ALA A 116 0.24 -7.89 16.11
C ALA A 116 1.71 -8.21 15.72
N PRO A 117 2.30 -7.49 14.75
CA PRO A 117 3.72 -7.60 14.40
C PRO A 117 4.69 -7.15 15.51
#